data_AF-A0A831RNL7-F1
#
_entry.id   AF-A0A831RNL7-F1
#
_cell.length_a   1.000
_cell.length_b   1.000
_cell.length_c   1.000
_cell.angle_alpha   90.00
_cell.angle_beta   90.00
_cell.angle_gamma   90.00
#
_symmetry.space_group_name_H-M   'P 1'
#
loop_
_entity.id
_entity.type
_entity.pdbx_description
1 polymer ?
#
loop_
_entity_poly.entity_id
_entity_poly.type
_entity_poly.pdbx_seq_one_letter_code
_entity_poly.pdbx_strand_id
1 'polypeptide(L)' 'MNWVDYLILGIIGVSALISLLRGFVREALSLAVWVAAFWVAWSFFRDLAPHLTWFTVPSVRYGIAFAILFLVTLILG' A
#
# COMPACT_ATOMS: atom_id res chain seq x y z
N MET A 1 13.08 -37.79 23.44
CA MET A 1 12.47 -37.18 22.25
C MET A 1 12.64 -38.15 21.10
N ASN A 2 11.55 -38.70 20.61
CA ASN A 2 11.53 -39.63 19.49
C ASN A 2 11.75 -38.88 18.17
N TRP A 3 12.12 -39.62 17.12
CA TRP A 3 12.20 -39.09 15.75
C TRP A 3 10.89 -38.40 15.30
N VAL A 4 9.76 -38.86 15.85
CA VAL A 4 8.43 -38.24 15.67
C VAL A 4 8.36 -36.83 16.25
N ASP A 5 8.98 -36.57 17.42
CA ASP A 5 8.97 -35.25 18.04
C ASP A 5 9.74 -34.23 17.18
N TYR A 6 10.87 -34.64 16.59
CA TYR A 6 11.63 -33.83 15.65
C TYR A 6 10.87 -33.58 14.35
N LEU A 7 10.13 -34.59 13.85
CA LEU A 7 9.29 -34.46 12.66
C LEU A 7 8.17 -33.43 12.89
N ILE A 8 7.52 -33.47 14.05
CA ILE A 8 6.46 -32.52 14.44
C ILE A 8 7.04 -31.10 14.54
N LEU A 9 8.17 -30.93 15.23
CA LEU A 9 8.84 -29.62 15.34
C LEU A 9 9.23 -29.06 13.97
N GLY A 10 9.72 -29.91 13.06
CA GLY A 10 10.03 -29.52 11.68
C GLY A 10 8.81 -28.98 10.94
N ILE A 11 7.69 -29.70 10.98
CA ILE A 11 6.43 -29.28 10.34
C ILE A 11 5.93 -27.95 10.92
N ILE A 12 5.96 -27.80 12.25
CA ILE A 12 5.54 -26.55 12.91
C ILE A 12 6.46 -25.40 12.50
N GLY A 13 7.78 -25.62 12.49
CA GLY A 13 8.75 -24.60 12.10
C GLY A 13 8.55 -24.12 10.67
N VAL A 14 8.40 -25.04 9.72
CA VAL A 14 8.13 -24.70 8.31
C VAL A 14 6.79 -23.99 8.17
N SER A 15 5.75 -24.47 8.85
CA SER A 15 4.41 -23.85 8.80
C SER A 15 4.40 -22.44 9.37
N ALA A 16 5.09 -22.21 10.50
CA ALA A 16 5.25 -20.91 11.11
C ALA A 16 6.01 -19.94 10.21
N LEU A 17 7.09 -20.41 9.56
CA LEU A 17 7.87 -19.59 8.63
C LEU A 17 7.02 -19.17 7.41
N ILE A 18 6.29 -20.10 6.82
CA ILE A 18 5.38 -19.80 5.69
C ILE A 18 4.30 -18.82 6.14
N SER A 19 3.72 -19.01 7.33
CA SER A 19 2.71 -18.10 7.89
C SER A 19 3.26 -16.69 8.10
N LEU A 20 4.49 -16.57 8.62
CA LEU A 20 5.15 -15.28 8.85
C LEU A 20 5.41 -14.56 7.53
N LEU A 21 6.00 -15.25 6.55
CA LEU A 21 6.28 -14.68 5.23
C LEU A 21 5.01 -14.22 4.54
N ARG A 22 3.94 -15.02 4.59
CA ARG A 22 2.67 -14.69 3.95
C ARG A 22 2.00 -13.47 4.60
N GLY A 23 2.04 -13.38 5.93
CA GLY A 23 1.56 -12.21 6.67
C GLY A 23 2.38 -10.96 6.35
N PHE A 24 3.72 -11.09 6.37
CA PHE A 24 4.63 -9.98 6.09
C PHE A 24 4.49 -9.46 4.66
N VAL A 25 4.36 -10.33 3.65
CA VAL A 25 4.15 -9.92 2.25
C VAL A 25 2.87 -9.12 2.11
N ARG A 26 1.79 -9.51 2.78
CA ARG A 26 0.53 -8.76 2.75
C ARG A 26 0.68 -7.35 3.34
N GLU A 27 1.41 -7.24 4.45
CA GLU A 27 1.70 -5.95 5.08
C GLU A 27 2.61 -5.07 4.20
N ALA A 28 3.66 -5.66 3.62
CA ALA A 28 4.60 -4.96 2.75
C ALA A 28 3.92 -4.45 1.47
N LEU A 29 2.98 -5.21 0.91
CA LEU A 29 2.18 -4.78 -0.24
C LEU A 29 1.27 -3.61 0.11
N SER A 30 0.60 -3.62 1.28
CA SER A 30 -0.25 -2.48 1.68
C SER A 30 0.56 -1.21 1.87
N LEU A 31 1.76 -1.31 2.46
CA LEU A 31 2.70 -0.21 2.59
C LEU A 31 3.21 0.27 1.22
N ALA A 32 3.51 -0.66 0.31
CA ALA A 32 3.94 -0.32 -1.04
C ALA A 32 2.86 0.45 -1.81
N VAL A 33 1.58 0.06 -1.66
CA VAL A 33 0.44 0.79 -2.25
C VAL A 33 0.33 2.19 -1.68
N TRP A 34 0.48 2.36 -0.36
CA TRP A 34 0.50 3.68 0.27
C TRP A 34 1.61 4.58 -0.28
N VAL A 35 2.82 4.04 -0.40
CA VAL A 35 3.97 4.76 -0.96
C VAL A 35 3.73 5.11 -2.43
N ALA A 36 3.21 4.18 -3.22
CA ALA A 36 2.88 4.40 -4.63
C ALA A 36 1.78 5.47 -4.79
N ALA A 37 0.72 5.41 -3.97
CA ALA A 37 -0.35 6.41 -3.97
C ALA A 37 0.17 7.81 -3.65
N PHE A 38 1.04 7.93 -2.65
CA PHE A 38 1.69 9.20 -2.33
C PHE A 38 2.56 9.68 -3.49
N TRP A 39 3.35 8.80 -4.09
CA TRP A 39 4.23 9.12 -5.22
C TRP A 39 3.45 9.62 -6.45
N VAL A 40 2.37 8.93 -6.81
CA VAL A 40 1.48 9.30 -7.92
C VAL A 40 0.83 10.65 -7.62
N ALA A 41 0.25 10.82 -6.43
CA ALA A 41 -0.37 12.08 -6.05
C ALA A 41 0.63 13.25 -6.09
N TRP A 42 1.84 13.06 -5.57
CA TRP A 42 2.89 14.08 -5.56
C TRP A 42 3.37 14.45 -6.97
N SER A 43 3.40 13.49 -7.88
CA SER A 43 3.88 13.71 -9.26
C SER A 43 2.84 14.39 -10.13
N PHE A 44 1.56 14.00 -10.02
CA PHE A 44 0.52 14.39 -10.99
C PHE A 44 -0.49 15.42 -10.48
N PHE A 45 -0.45 15.86 -9.21
CA PHE A 45 -1.42 16.83 -8.70
C PHE A 45 -1.45 18.14 -9.48
N ARG A 46 -0.31 18.55 -10.05
CA ARG A 46 -0.20 19.78 -10.85
C ARG A 46 -0.87 19.66 -12.21
N ASP A 47 -0.88 18.47 -12.79
CA ASP A 47 -1.50 18.19 -14.09
C ASP A 47 -3.03 18.03 -13.95
N LEU A 48 -3.47 17.44 -12.83
CA LEU A 48 -4.90 17.30 -12.54
C LEU A 48 -5.54 18.63 -12.13
N ALA A 49 -4.82 19.47 -11.37
CA ALA A 49 -5.36 20.73 -10.84
C ALA A 49 -6.07 21.62 -11.89
N PRO A 50 -5.53 21.91 -13.09
CA PRO A 50 -6.20 22.66 -14.16
C PRO A 50 -7.63 22.24 -14.48
N HIS A 51 -7.95 20.96 -14.34
CA HIS A 51 -9.25 20.39 -14.67
C HIS A 51 -10.31 20.65 -13.59
N LEU A 52 -9.90 21.03 -12.37
CA LEU A 52 -10.79 21.38 -11.27
C LEU A 52 -11.21 22.86 -11.33
N THR A 53 -12.13 23.16 -12.24
CA THR A 53 -12.60 24.54 -12.50
C THR A 53 -13.54 25.11 -11.43
N TRP A 54 -14.07 24.26 -10.54
CA TRP A 54 -14.98 24.67 -9.46
C TRP A 54 -14.28 25.39 -8.30
N PHE A 55 -12.95 25.28 -8.18
CA PHE A 55 -12.19 25.89 -7.10
C PHE A 55 -11.43 27.13 -7.60
N THR A 56 -11.79 28.29 -7.05
CA THR A 56 -11.17 29.58 -7.39
C THR A 56 -9.79 29.77 -6.76
N VAL A 57 -9.55 29.15 -5.60
CA VAL A 57 -8.29 29.29 -4.85
C VAL A 57 -7.27 28.26 -5.33
N PRO A 58 -6.10 28.68 -5.86
CA PRO A 58 -5.12 27.75 -6.42
C PRO A 58 -4.59 26.70 -5.43
N SER A 59 -4.34 27.10 -4.18
CA SER A 59 -3.85 26.18 -3.13
C SER A 59 -4.84 25.06 -2.81
N VAL A 60 -6.14 25.40 -2.75
CA VAL A 60 -7.23 24.43 -2.55
C VAL A 60 -7.30 23.47 -3.74
N ARG A 61 -7.16 23.99 -4.96
CA ARG A 61 -7.19 23.19 -6.18
C ARG A 61 -6.09 22.13 -6.21
N TYR A 62 -4.86 22.51 -5.85
CA TYR A 62 -3.74 21.56 -5.73
C TYR A 62 -3.95 20.53 -4.62
N GLY A 63 -4.46 20.96 -3.46
CA GLY A 63 -4.76 20.04 -2.35
C GLY A 63 -5.81 19.00 -2.71
N ILE A 64 -6.88 19.41 -3.41
CA ILE A 64 -7.94 18.49 -3.84
C ILE A 64 -7.45 17.58 -4.97
N ALA A 65 -6.68 18.10 -5.93
CA ALA A 65 -6.07 17.27 -6.98
C ALA A 65 -5.17 16.17 -6.38
N PHE A 66 -4.36 16.52 -5.38
CA PHE A 66 -3.54 15.55 -4.66
C PHE A 66 -4.42 14.51 -3.95
N ALA A 67 -5.45 14.95 -3.21
CA ALA A 67 -6.35 14.04 -2.48
C ALA A 67 -7.07 13.06 -3.41
N ILE A 68 -7.56 13.54 -4.57
CA ILE A 68 -8.20 12.69 -5.58
C ILE A 68 -7.22 11.63 -6.08
N LEU A 69 -6.04 12.02 -6.53
CA LEU A 69 -5.04 11.08 -7.05
C LEU A 69 -4.60 10.07 -5.99
N PHE A 70 -4.40 10.53 -4.75
CA PHE A 70 -4.02 9.69 -3.63
C PHE A 70 -5.08 8.62 -3.35
N LEU A 71 -6.34 9.03 -3.19
CA LEU A 71 -7.45 8.12 -2.90
C LEU A 71 -7.72 7.16 -4.05
N VAL A 72 -7.72 7.64 -5.30
CA VAL A 72 -7.93 6.78 -6.48
C VAL A 72 -6.84 5.73 -6.58
N THR A 73 -5.56 6.11 -6.37
CA THR A 73 -4.45 5.15 -6.43
C THR A 73 -4.53 4.14 -5.29
N LEU A 74 -4.95 4.55 -4.10
CA LEU A 74 -5.12 3.66 -2.95
C LEU A 74 -6.32 2.70 -3.08
N ILE A 75 -7.35 3.08 -3.82
CA ILE A 75 -8.49 2.19 -4.14
C ILE A 75 -8.13 1.18 -5.22
N LEU A 76 -7.24 1.55 -6.15
CA LEU A 76 -6.81 0.70 -7.25
C LEU A 76 -5.70 -0.30 -6.87
N GLY A 77 -4.86 0.04 -5.89
CA GLY A 77 -3.77 -0.81 -5.39
C GLY A 77 -4.20 -1.71 -4.24
#